data_AF-A0A2H6MZM6-F1
#
_entry.id   AF-A0A2H6MZM6-F1
#
_cell.length_a   1.000
_cell.length_b   1.000
_cell.length_c   1.000
_cell.angle_alpha   90.00
_cell.angle_beta   90.00
_cell.angle_gamma   90.00
#
_symmetry.space_group_name_H-M   'P 1'
#
loop_
_entity.id
_entity.type
_entity.pdbx_description
1 polymer ?
#
loop_
_entity_poly.entity_id
_entity_poly.type
_entity_poly.pdbx_seq_one_letter_code
_entity_poly.pdbx_strand_id
1 'polypeptide(L)'
;VHGASEQAVRDVFNRAQAAKPCILFFDEFDSLAPRRGHDNTGVTDRVVNQLLTQLDGVEGLKGVYILAATSRPDLIDPALLRPGRLDKRLYCPPPDQVSRYEILKALSHSLPLAHDVDFQYLAAKTEHFTGADLKALLYNAQLKAVHANLNSTLPHEVGSSSDSDLSLSSMVFLNQSSGSDDSARDGEGGLEQSLTSLELCDLLPEDPKSNIYRLYFGSSYESELGNGTASEM
;
A
#
# COMPACT_ATOMS: atom_id res chain seq x y z
N VAL A 1 -19.55 -27.37 2.99
CA VAL A 1 -18.20 -27.11 3.57
C VAL A 1 -18.21 -25.68 4.07
N HIS A 2 -18.42 -25.50 5.38
CA HIS A 2 -18.36 -24.19 6.05
C HIS A 2 -17.14 -24.24 6.96
N GLY A 3 -16.26 -23.23 6.95
CA GLY A 3 -15.02 -23.24 7.76
C GLY A 3 -13.72 -22.96 7.00
N ALA A 4 -13.74 -22.87 5.66
CA ALA A 4 -12.52 -22.70 4.87
C ALA A 4 -11.82 -21.36 5.17
N SER A 5 -12.60 -20.28 5.30
CA SER A 5 -12.08 -18.94 5.60
C SER A 5 -11.53 -18.86 7.03
N GLU A 6 -12.21 -19.46 8.01
CA GLU A 6 -11.75 -19.51 9.40
C GLU A 6 -10.47 -20.35 9.55
N GLN A 7 -10.38 -21.48 8.83
CA GLN A 7 -9.18 -22.29 8.81
C GLN A 7 -8.00 -21.54 8.17
N ALA A 8 -8.23 -20.82 7.07
CA ALA A 8 -7.20 -20.01 6.44
C ALA A 8 -6.63 -18.95 7.40
N VAL A 9 -7.49 -18.28 8.19
CA VAL A 9 -7.02 -17.35 9.24
C VAL A 9 -6.14 -18.07 10.25
N ARG A 10 -6.56 -19.24 10.77
CA ARG A 10 -5.73 -20.02 11.72
C ARG A 10 -4.37 -20.39 11.13
N ASP A 11 -4.36 -20.86 9.89
CA ASP A 11 -3.15 -21.33 9.23
C ASP A 11 -2.14 -20.20 9.00
N VAL A 12 -2.63 -19.00 8.66
CA VAL A 12 -1.79 -17.80 8.51
C VAL A 12 -1.11 -17.41 9.82
N PHE A 13 -1.85 -17.39 10.93
CA PHE A 13 -1.27 -17.08 12.24
C PHE A 13 -0.30 -18.16 12.73
N ASN A 14 -0.62 -19.44 12.52
CA ASN A 14 0.28 -20.55 12.84
C ASN A 14 1.60 -20.45 12.05
N ARG A 15 1.52 -20.12 10.76
CA ARG A 15 2.69 -19.91 9.91
C ARG A 15 3.54 -18.73 10.38
N ALA A 16 2.89 -17.62 10.73
CA ALA A 16 3.58 -16.45 11.29
C ALA A 16 4.31 -16.80 12.61
N GLN A 17 3.65 -17.52 13.51
CA GLN A 17 4.26 -17.95 14.77
C GLN A 17 5.45 -18.91 14.56
N ALA A 18 5.39 -19.77 13.53
CA ALA A 18 6.50 -20.65 13.18
C ALA A 18 7.67 -19.93 12.49
N ALA A 19 7.43 -18.75 11.90
CA ALA A 19 8.39 -17.97 11.12
C ALA A 19 9.00 -16.77 11.88
N LYS A 20 8.90 -16.74 13.21
CA LYS A 20 9.41 -15.63 14.03
C LYS A 20 10.93 -15.41 13.81
N PRO A 21 11.41 -14.15 13.76
CA PRO A 21 10.63 -12.91 13.77
C PRO A 21 9.97 -12.64 12.41
N CYS A 22 8.67 -12.30 12.41
CA CYS A 22 7.96 -12.04 11.15
C CYS A 22 6.99 -10.87 11.24
N ILE A 23 6.63 -10.32 10.08
CA ILE A 23 5.54 -9.36 9.91
C ILE A 23 4.38 -10.07 9.22
N LEU A 24 3.19 -9.96 9.81
CA LEU A 24 1.94 -10.36 9.22
C LEU A 24 1.18 -9.11 8.79
N PHE A 25 1.13 -8.87 7.48
CA PHE A 25 0.48 -7.70 6.90
C PHE A 25 -0.88 -8.07 6.30
N PHE A 26 -1.91 -7.38 6.74
CA PHE A 26 -3.25 -7.45 6.18
C PHE A 26 -3.54 -6.15 5.43
N ASP A 27 -3.65 -6.24 4.10
CA ASP A 27 -4.14 -5.13 3.30
C ASP A 27 -5.67 -5.16 3.18
N GLU A 28 -6.29 -4.02 2.91
CA GLU A 28 -7.75 -3.85 2.82
C GLU A 28 -8.50 -4.51 3.98
N PHE A 29 -8.04 -4.29 5.22
CA PHE A 29 -8.48 -5.04 6.39
C PHE A 29 -9.99 -4.92 6.68
N ASP A 30 -10.64 -3.84 6.24
CA ASP A 30 -12.08 -3.65 6.30
C ASP A 30 -12.87 -4.69 5.49
N SER A 31 -12.28 -5.27 4.44
CA SER A 31 -12.90 -6.36 3.67
C SER A 31 -12.87 -7.69 4.44
N LEU A 32 -11.81 -7.92 5.22
CA LEU A 32 -11.62 -9.12 6.00
C LEU A 32 -12.41 -9.08 7.31
N ALA A 33 -12.54 -7.88 7.89
CA ALA A 33 -13.16 -7.70 9.19
C ALA A 33 -14.15 -6.51 9.28
N PRO A 34 -15.22 -6.54 8.47
CA PRO A 34 -16.24 -5.51 8.51
C PRO A 34 -17.07 -5.60 9.80
N ARG A 35 -17.86 -4.56 10.08
CA ARG A 35 -18.88 -4.58 11.13
C ARG A 35 -19.83 -5.77 10.95
N ARG A 36 -20.06 -6.49 12.05
CA ARG A 36 -20.96 -7.65 12.10
C ARG A 36 -22.40 -7.30 11.80
N GLY A 37 -23.15 -8.29 11.35
CA GLY A 37 -24.60 -8.18 11.11
C GLY A 37 -24.98 -7.52 9.79
N HIS A 38 -24.00 -7.24 8.91
CA HIS A 38 -24.27 -6.77 7.54
C HIS A 38 -24.62 -7.93 6.58
N ASP A 39 -24.16 -9.15 6.88
CA ASP A 39 -24.32 -10.32 6.02
C ASP A 39 -25.30 -11.36 6.59
N ASN A 40 -26.27 -11.80 5.78
CA ASN A 40 -27.28 -12.79 6.17
C ASN A 40 -26.73 -14.22 6.37
N THR A 41 -25.51 -14.50 5.89
CA THR A 41 -24.90 -15.84 5.95
C THR A 41 -24.09 -16.07 7.23
N GLY A 42 -23.73 -15.01 7.95
CA GLY A 42 -22.89 -15.06 9.16
C GLY A 42 -21.47 -15.61 8.93
N VAL A 43 -21.03 -15.79 7.69
CA VAL A 43 -19.69 -16.29 7.36
C VAL A 43 -18.64 -15.27 7.79
N THR A 44 -18.86 -14.00 7.45
CA THR A 44 -17.99 -12.88 7.77
C THR A 44 -17.83 -12.72 9.29
N ASP A 45 -18.93 -12.81 10.04
CA ASP A 45 -18.92 -12.77 11.51
C ASP A 45 -18.03 -13.88 12.11
N ARG A 46 -17.99 -15.07 11.51
CA ARG A 46 -17.12 -16.17 11.96
C ARG A 46 -15.65 -15.89 11.70
N VAL A 47 -15.32 -15.30 10.55
CA VAL A 47 -13.96 -14.86 10.22
C VAL A 47 -13.49 -13.78 11.21
N VAL A 48 -14.32 -12.78 11.51
CA VAL A 48 -14.02 -11.75 12.51
C VAL A 48 -13.80 -12.38 13.90
N ASN A 49 -14.65 -13.32 14.31
CA ASN A 49 -14.47 -14.04 15.58
C ASN A 49 -13.16 -14.84 15.61
N GLN A 50 -12.78 -15.46 14.50
CA GLN A 50 -11.54 -16.18 14.40
C GLN A 50 -10.33 -15.24 14.51
N LEU A 51 -10.38 -14.06 13.89
CA LEU A 51 -9.35 -13.03 14.05
C LEU A 51 -9.23 -12.56 15.50
N LEU A 52 -10.35 -12.25 16.17
CA LEU A 52 -10.34 -11.91 17.59
C LEU A 52 -9.66 -13.00 18.44
N THR A 53 -10.00 -14.26 18.17
CA THR A 53 -9.41 -15.40 18.89
C THR A 53 -7.89 -15.49 18.67
N GLN A 54 -7.42 -15.20 17.47
CA GLN A 54 -5.98 -15.20 17.17
C GLN A 54 -5.25 -14.02 17.84
N LEU A 55 -5.86 -12.84 17.85
CA LEU A 55 -5.29 -11.64 18.48
C LEU A 55 -5.27 -11.74 20.01
N ASP A 56 -6.29 -12.34 20.61
CA ASP A 56 -6.39 -12.55 22.07
C ASP A 56 -5.61 -13.80 22.56
N GLY A 57 -5.03 -14.58 21.63
CA GLY A 57 -4.54 -15.93 21.87
C GLY A 57 -3.58 -16.09 23.05
N VAL A 58 -3.72 -17.21 23.77
CA VAL A 58 -3.04 -17.51 25.05
C VAL A 58 -1.51 -17.61 24.90
N GLU A 59 -1.02 -18.09 23.76
CA GLU A 59 0.43 -18.25 23.52
C GLU A 59 1.16 -16.92 23.29
N GLY A 60 0.41 -15.83 23.11
CA GLY A 60 0.95 -14.50 22.82
C GLY A 60 1.60 -14.42 21.44
N LEU A 61 1.58 -13.23 20.84
CA LEU A 61 2.13 -12.97 19.51
C LEU A 61 3.60 -12.52 19.57
N LYS A 62 4.34 -12.90 20.61
CA LYS A 62 5.73 -12.45 20.80
C LYS A 62 6.58 -12.85 19.59
N GLY A 63 7.23 -11.87 18.96
CA GLY A 63 8.05 -12.04 17.75
C GLY A 63 7.27 -12.00 16.43
N VAL A 64 5.94 -11.84 16.46
CA VAL A 64 5.11 -11.60 15.28
C VAL A 64 4.59 -10.18 15.33
N TYR A 65 4.84 -9.38 14.31
CA TYR A 65 4.32 -8.03 14.20
C TYR A 65 3.13 -8.03 13.25
N ILE A 66 1.98 -7.53 13.69
CA ILE A 66 0.77 -7.46 12.88
C ILE A 66 0.59 -6.04 12.39
N LEU A 67 0.45 -5.88 11.09
CA LEU A 67 0.16 -4.62 10.43
C LEU A 67 -1.15 -4.77 9.66
N ALA A 68 -2.12 -3.87 9.86
CA ALA A 68 -3.40 -3.89 9.13
C ALA A 68 -3.65 -2.55 8.44
N ALA A 69 -3.72 -2.53 7.11
CA ALA A 69 -3.99 -1.35 6.31
C ALA A 69 -5.47 -1.24 5.93
N THR A 70 -6.01 -0.02 5.94
CA THR A 70 -7.35 0.28 5.41
C THR A 70 -7.46 1.74 4.98
N SER A 71 -8.36 2.01 4.03
CA SER A 71 -8.84 3.36 3.67
C SER A 71 -10.22 3.68 4.26
N ARG A 72 -10.89 2.69 4.89
CA ARG A 72 -12.25 2.76 5.43
C ARG A 72 -12.28 2.28 6.89
N PRO A 73 -11.62 3.01 7.81
CA PRO A 73 -11.53 2.61 9.21
C PRO A 73 -12.88 2.51 9.92
N ASP A 74 -13.88 3.26 9.45
CA ASP A 74 -15.25 3.28 9.92
C ASP A 74 -15.98 1.93 9.73
N LEU A 75 -15.57 1.14 8.73
CA LEU A 75 -16.16 -0.14 8.40
C LEU A 75 -15.60 -1.31 9.22
N ILE A 76 -14.49 -1.12 9.93
CA ILE A 76 -13.87 -2.19 10.73
C ILE A 76 -14.72 -2.49 11.97
N ASP A 77 -14.81 -3.77 12.33
CA ASP A 77 -15.43 -4.20 13.59
C ASP A 77 -14.76 -3.52 14.82
N PRO A 78 -15.50 -2.74 15.63
CA PRO A 78 -14.93 -2.00 16.76
C PRO A 78 -14.28 -2.88 17.84
N ALA A 79 -14.63 -4.17 17.93
CA ALA A 79 -13.99 -5.08 18.87
C ALA A 79 -12.51 -5.26 18.51
N LEU A 80 -12.14 -5.28 17.23
CA LEU A 80 -10.74 -5.42 16.81
C LEU A 80 -9.88 -4.21 17.17
N LEU A 81 -10.51 -3.07 17.45
CA LEU A 81 -9.84 -1.80 17.73
C LEU A 81 -9.65 -1.54 19.24
N ARG A 82 -10.06 -2.49 20.10
CA ARG A 82 -9.93 -2.39 21.56
C ARG A 82 -8.46 -2.57 21.99
N PRO A 83 -8.08 -2.05 23.18
CA PRO A 83 -6.73 -2.21 23.72
C PRO A 83 -6.24 -3.66 23.70
N GLY A 84 -4.96 -3.86 23.33
CA GLY A 84 -4.33 -5.18 23.20
C GLY A 84 -4.56 -5.88 21.85
N ARG A 85 -5.29 -5.25 20.92
CA ARG A 85 -5.52 -5.72 19.54
C ARG A 85 -4.94 -4.70 18.56
N LEU A 86 -5.70 -4.23 17.58
CA LEU A 86 -5.31 -3.15 16.65
C LEU A 86 -5.52 -1.78 17.27
N ASP A 87 -4.88 -1.51 18.41
CA ASP A 87 -5.06 -0.25 19.15
C ASP A 87 -4.12 0.86 18.67
N LYS A 88 -2.88 0.55 18.25
CA LYS A 88 -1.89 1.52 17.74
C LYS A 88 -2.22 2.01 16.32
N ARG A 89 -2.42 3.32 16.17
CA ARG A 89 -2.78 3.99 14.91
C ARG A 89 -1.56 4.66 14.28
N LEU A 90 -1.35 4.42 12.99
CA LEU A 90 -0.46 5.22 12.15
C LEU A 90 -1.29 5.81 11.02
N TYR A 91 -1.31 7.14 10.95
CA TYR A 91 -2.06 7.88 9.94
C TYR A 91 -1.14 8.28 8.79
N CYS A 92 -1.52 7.92 7.56
CA CYS A 92 -0.85 8.28 6.32
C CYS A 92 -1.71 9.34 5.58
N PRO A 93 -1.44 10.63 5.79
CA PRO A 93 -2.20 11.70 5.13
C PRO A 93 -1.94 11.72 3.61
N PRO A 94 -2.81 12.37 2.82
CA PRO A 94 -2.50 12.75 1.45
C PRO A 94 -1.17 13.53 1.39
N PRO A 95 -0.35 13.34 0.34
CA PRO A 95 0.98 13.94 0.29
C PRO A 95 0.91 15.46 0.11
N ASP A 96 1.67 16.18 0.93
CA ASP A 96 1.93 17.61 0.74
C ASP A 96 2.84 17.86 -0.48
N GLN A 97 3.10 19.12 -0.81
CA GLN A 97 3.90 19.45 -2.00
C GLN A 97 5.31 18.86 -1.94
N VAL A 98 5.95 18.86 -0.77
CA VAL A 98 7.30 18.30 -0.59
C VAL A 98 7.26 16.77 -0.81
N SER A 99 6.28 16.09 -0.24
CA SER A 99 6.08 14.65 -0.42
C SER A 99 5.79 14.30 -1.87
N ARG A 100 4.96 15.09 -2.58
CA ARG A 100 4.69 14.88 -4.02
C ARG A 100 5.96 15.02 -4.86
N TYR A 101 6.84 15.95 -4.54
CA TYR A 101 8.13 16.09 -5.20
C TYR A 101 9.02 14.84 -5.01
N GLU A 102 9.13 14.34 -3.77
CA GLU A 102 9.90 13.14 -3.48
C GLU A 102 9.28 11.89 -4.13
N ILE A 103 7.95 11.78 -4.16
CA ILE A 103 7.25 10.71 -4.88
C ILE A 103 7.53 10.77 -6.38
N LEU A 104 7.47 11.96 -7.00
CA LEU A 104 7.80 12.13 -8.43
C LEU A 104 9.24 11.71 -8.73
N LYS A 105 10.20 12.08 -7.88
CA LYS A 105 11.59 11.61 -7.99
C LYS A 105 11.71 10.10 -7.89
N ALA A 106 11.09 9.50 -6.86
CA ALA A 106 11.16 8.06 -6.64
C ALA A 106 10.54 7.28 -7.81
N LEU A 107 9.37 7.71 -8.30
CA LEU A 107 8.66 7.06 -9.42
C LEU A 107 9.36 7.23 -10.76
N SER A 108 10.20 8.27 -10.91
CA SER A 108 10.88 8.57 -12.16
C SER A 108 12.33 8.06 -12.22
N HIS A 109 12.82 7.39 -11.18
CA HIS A 109 14.21 6.93 -11.09
C HIS A 109 14.68 6.10 -12.29
N SER A 110 13.79 5.30 -12.89
CA SER A 110 14.09 4.46 -14.05
C SER A 110 13.62 5.04 -15.39
N LEU A 111 13.11 6.28 -15.42
CA LEU A 111 12.57 6.90 -16.63
C LEU A 111 13.63 7.77 -17.31
N PRO A 112 13.79 7.70 -18.64
CA PRO A 112 14.59 8.68 -19.36
C PRO A 112 13.84 10.02 -19.37
N LEU A 113 14.41 11.02 -18.69
CA LEU A 113 13.85 12.35 -18.58
C LEU A 113 14.67 13.35 -19.41
N ALA A 114 13.99 14.28 -20.05
CA ALA A 114 14.63 15.43 -20.66
C ALA A 114 15.08 16.43 -19.58
N HIS A 115 16.06 17.28 -19.91
CA HIS A 115 16.68 18.22 -18.97
C HIS A 115 15.72 19.34 -18.51
N ASP A 116 14.62 19.54 -19.22
CA ASP A 116 13.59 20.54 -18.95
C ASP A 116 12.42 20.01 -18.08
N VAL A 117 12.50 18.76 -17.62
CA VAL A 117 11.51 18.21 -16.68
C VAL A 117 11.75 18.76 -15.27
N ASP A 118 10.84 19.63 -14.83
CA ASP A 118 10.88 20.26 -13.51
C ASP A 118 9.86 19.62 -12.54
N PHE A 119 10.36 18.79 -11.61
CA PHE A 119 9.52 18.16 -10.59
C PHE A 119 9.02 19.10 -9.51
N GLN A 120 9.73 20.19 -9.20
CA GLN A 120 9.25 21.19 -8.25
C GLN A 120 8.01 21.89 -8.81
N TYR A 121 8.04 22.25 -10.09
CA TYR A 121 6.88 22.79 -10.79
C TYR A 121 5.72 21.80 -10.83
N LEU A 122 5.97 20.53 -11.19
CA LEU A 122 4.93 19.50 -11.23
C LEU A 122 4.31 19.24 -9.85
N ALA A 123 5.12 19.17 -8.79
CA ALA A 123 4.63 18.99 -7.42
C ALA A 123 3.71 20.15 -7.00
N ALA A 124 4.03 21.39 -7.39
CA ALA A 124 3.20 22.57 -7.13
C ALA A 124 1.86 22.56 -7.90
N LYS A 125 1.81 21.91 -9.08
CA LYS A 125 0.61 21.84 -9.93
C LYS A 125 -0.29 20.64 -9.68
N THR A 126 0.14 19.71 -8.85
CA THR A 126 -0.54 18.44 -8.58
C THR A 126 -1.15 18.42 -7.17
N GLU A 127 -1.72 19.55 -6.74
CA GLU A 127 -2.43 19.59 -5.46
C GLU A 127 -3.49 18.48 -5.37
N HIS A 128 -3.58 17.84 -4.20
CA HIS A 128 -4.43 16.68 -3.92
C HIS A 128 -4.11 15.38 -4.68
N PHE A 129 -3.08 15.34 -5.52
CA PHE A 129 -2.68 14.08 -6.17
C PHE A 129 -2.08 13.12 -5.14
N THR A 130 -2.56 11.88 -5.15
CA THR A 130 -1.96 10.77 -4.41
C THR A 130 -0.73 10.23 -5.15
N GLY A 131 0.02 9.33 -4.50
CA GLY A 131 1.12 8.63 -5.19
C GLY A 131 0.66 7.84 -6.43
N ALA A 132 -0.57 7.30 -6.41
CA ALA A 132 -1.16 6.62 -7.55
C ALA A 132 -1.45 7.60 -8.70
N ASP A 133 -1.98 8.79 -8.40
CA ASP A 133 -2.24 9.83 -9.41
C ASP A 133 -0.96 10.35 -10.05
N LEU A 134 0.10 10.55 -9.25
CA LEU A 134 1.43 10.95 -9.76
C LEU A 134 2.04 9.85 -10.64
N LYS A 135 1.89 8.57 -10.27
CA LYS A 135 2.32 7.46 -11.12
C LYS A 135 1.56 7.44 -12.44
N ALA A 136 0.25 7.64 -12.40
CA ALA A 136 -0.58 7.73 -13.60
C ALA A 136 -0.19 8.94 -14.47
N LEU A 137 0.15 10.08 -13.88
CA LEU A 137 0.64 11.26 -14.60
C LEU A 137 1.91 10.94 -15.40
N LEU A 138 2.92 10.33 -14.75
CA LEU A 138 4.17 9.95 -15.40
C LEU A 138 3.96 8.91 -16.50
N TYR A 139 3.12 7.91 -16.25
CA TYR A 139 2.78 6.88 -17.24
C TYR A 139 2.13 7.48 -18.49
N ASN A 140 1.16 8.38 -18.33
CA ASN A 140 0.51 9.05 -19.46
C ASN A 140 1.47 9.97 -20.23
N ALA A 141 2.41 10.64 -19.54
CA ALA A 141 3.45 11.42 -20.19
C ALA A 141 4.39 10.54 -21.02
N GLN A 142 4.78 9.38 -20.50
CA GLN A 142 5.61 8.40 -21.20
C GLN A 142 4.91 7.87 -22.48
N LEU A 143 3.64 7.47 -22.39
CA LEU A 143 2.87 7.03 -23.56
C LEU A 143 2.80 8.11 -24.64
N LYS A 144 2.55 9.37 -24.25
CA LYS A 144 2.53 10.50 -25.18
C LYS A 144 3.89 10.72 -25.86
N ALA A 145 4.99 10.60 -25.12
CA ALA A 145 6.34 10.74 -25.67
C ALA A 145 6.65 9.63 -26.69
N VAL A 146 6.25 8.38 -26.39
CA VAL A 146 6.42 7.24 -27.32
C VAL A 146 5.61 7.46 -28.60
N HIS A 147 4.34 7.86 -28.49
CA HIS A 147 3.50 8.11 -29.67
C HIS A 147 4.04 9.26 -30.54
N ALA A 148 4.54 10.33 -29.93
CA ALA A 148 5.16 11.43 -30.68
C ALA A 148 6.41 10.98 -31.45
N ASN A 149 7.27 10.16 -30.84
CA ASN A 149 8.46 9.63 -31.50
C ASN A 149 8.12 8.71 -32.67
N LEU A 150 7.14 7.81 -32.51
CA LEU A 150 6.69 6.91 -33.59
C LEU A 150 6.14 7.70 -34.79
N ASN A 151 5.30 8.72 -34.52
CA ASN A 151 4.76 9.58 -35.57
C ASN A 151 5.83 10.44 -36.26
N SER A 152 6.89 10.82 -35.54
CA SER A 152 8.01 11.57 -36.12
C SER A 152 8.97 10.71 -36.96
N THR A 153 8.97 9.38 -36.76
CA THR A 153 9.86 8.45 -37.46
C THR A 153 9.26 7.94 -38.77
N LEU A 154 7.94 8.08 -38.97
CA LEU A 154 7.27 7.78 -40.22
C LEU A 154 7.40 8.99 -41.17
N PRO A 155 8.09 8.88 -42.31
CA PRO A 155 8.07 9.94 -43.31
C PRO A 155 6.63 10.14 -43.80
N HIS A 156 6.29 11.40 -44.03
CA HIS A 156 5.05 11.88 -44.64
C HIS A 156 4.91 11.32 -46.08
N GLU A 157 4.55 10.04 -46.24
CA GLU A 157 3.94 9.56 -47.48
C GLU A 157 2.49 10.07 -47.48
N VAL A 158 2.26 11.12 -48.25
CA VAL A 158 0.95 11.71 -48.48
C VAL A 158 0.04 10.65 -49.11
N GLY A 159 -0.87 10.09 -48.31
CA GLY A 159 -1.85 9.11 -48.76
C GLY A 159 -3.03 8.99 -47.80
N SER A 160 -4.16 9.56 -48.22
CA SER A 160 -5.50 9.50 -47.64
C SER A 160 -5.88 8.22 -46.86
N SER A 161 -6.64 8.43 -45.78
CA SER A 161 -7.64 7.55 -45.16
C SER A 161 -7.19 6.19 -44.58
N SER A 162 -7.12 6.11 -43.25
CA SER A 162 -8.09 5.37 -42.41
C SER A 162 -7.47 5.07 -41.05
N ASP A 163 -8.17 5.49 -39.98
CA ASP A 163 -7.90 5.07 -38.61
C ASP A 163 -7.80 3.55 -38.55
N SER A 164 -6.62 3.03 -38.24
CA SER A 164 -6.44 1.61 -37.97
C SER A 164 -5.60 1.43 -36.71
N ASP A 165 -6.24 0.79 -35.74
CA ASP A 165 -5.71 0.31 -34.47
C ASP A 165 -4.30 -0.30 -34.64
N LEU A 166 -3.29 0.41 -34.17
CA LEU A 166 -1.94 -0.15 -34.03
C LEU A 166 -1.86 -0.88 -32.69
N SER A 167 -2.03 -2.20 -32.81
CA SER A 167 -1.93 -3.25 -31.81
C SER A 167 -0.93 -2.98 -30.67
N LEU A 168 -1.46 -2.88 -29.45
CA LEU A 168 -0.76 -2.74 -28.17
C LEU A 168 0.05 -3.99 -27.75
N SER A 169 0.18 -4.99 -28.62
CA SER A 169 0.70 -6.32 -28.27
C SER A 169 2.22 -6.44 -28.21
N SER A 170 2.99 -5.37 -28.49
CA SER A 170 4.45 -5.45 -28.59
C SER A 170 5.22 -4.69 -27.51
N MET A 171 4.56 -4.00 -26.58
CA MET A 171 5.25 -3.41 -25.43
C MET A 171 5.51 -4.47 -24.35
N VAL A 172 6.73 -4.96 -24.36
CA VAL A 172 7.32 -5.84 -23.33
C VAL A 172 7.13 -5.19 -21.95
N PHE A 173 6.28 -5.81 -21.13
CA PHE A 173 6.12 -5.48 -19.72
C PHE A 173 7.43 -5.79 -18.98
N LEU A 174 8.20 -4.77 -18.64
CA LEU A 174 9.18 -4.85 -17.54
C LEU A 174 8.41 -4.74 -16.22
N ASN A 175 7.68 -5.80 -15.88
CA ASN A 175 7.22 -6.06 -14.54
C ASN A 175 7.82 -7.40 -14.08
N GLN A 176 9.08 -7.38 -13.68
CA GLN A 176 9.63 -8.48 -12.88
C GLN A 176 9.54 -8.07 -11.41
N SER A 177 8.45 -8.45 -10.77
CA SER A 177 8.46 -8.91 -9.39
C SER A 177 7.16 -9.64 -9.08
N SER A 178 7.10 -10.94 -9.39
CA SER A 178 6.41 -11.93 -8.55
C SER A 178 6.69 -13.35 -9.03
N GLY A 179 7.26 -14.18 -8.14
CA GLY A 179 7.00 -15.63 -8.12
C GLY A 179 8.10 -16.57 -8.62
N SER A 180 8.95 -17.00 -7.67
CA SER A 180 9.55 -18.34 -7.51
C SER A 180 10.33 -18.97 -8.68
N ASP A 181 11.66 -19.08 -8.49
CA ASP A 181 12.34 -20.36 -8.69
C ASP A 181 13.63 -20.47 -7.86
N ASP A 182 13.80 -21.65 -7.26
CA ASP A 182 14.89 -22.08 -6.40
C ASP A 182 16.15 -22.40 -7.24
N SER A 183 17.27 -21.73 -6.98
CA SER A 183 18.59 -22.31 -7.25
C SER A 183 19.71 -21.54 -6.54
N ALA A 184 20.38 -22.25 -5.64
CA ALA A 184 21.60 -21.81 -4.98
C ALA A 184 22.75 -21.63 -5.98
N ARG A 185 23.32 -20.42 -6.06
CA ARG A 185 24.70 -20.18 -6.50
C ARG A 185 25.33 -19.01 -5.75
N ASP A 186 26.46 -19.32 -5.12
CA ASP A 186 27.39 -18.39 -4.50
C ASP A 186 27.94 -17.38 -5.52
N GLY A 187 28.06 -16.12 -5.09
CA GLY A 187 28.69 -15.05 -5.85
C GLY A 187 28.81 -13.79 -5.00
N GLU A 188 29.95 -13.64 -4.33
CA GLU A 188 30.37 -12.41 -3.67
C GLU A 188 30.39 -11.24 -4.67
N GLY A 189 29.74 -10.13 -4.29
CA GLY A 189 29.74 -8.89 -5.07
C GLY A 189 29.15 -7.76 -4.24
N GLY A 190 30.02 -7.04 -3.51
CA GLY A 190 29.65 -5.92 -2.66
C GLY A 190 29.05 -4.75 -3.45
N LEU A 191 27.92 -4.24 -2.98
CA LEU A 191 27.37 -2.94 -3.34
C LEU A 191 26.82 -2.34 -2.04
N GLU A 192 27.59 -1.41 -1.45
CA GLU A 192 27.12 -0.56 -0.36
C GLU A 192 25.96 0.31 -0.88
N GLN A 193 24.73 -0.05 -0.51
CA GLN A 193 23.59 0.84 -0.63
C GLN A 193 23.60 1.79 0.57
N SER A 194 23.93 3.04 0.26
CA SER A 194 23.77 4.20 1.14
C SER A 194 22.31 4.30 1.59
N LEU A 195 22.01 3.75 2.77
CA LEU A 195 20.76 3.95 3.48
C LEU A 195 20.76 5.38 4.01
N THR A 196 20.01 6.25 3.37
CA THR A 196 19.66 7.56 3.90
C THR A 196 18.91 7.34 5.21
N SER A 197 19.56 7.68 6.32
CA SER A 197 18.99 7.66 7.67
C SER A 197 17.82 8.62 7.72
N LEU A 198 16.59 8.11 7.57
CA LEU A 198 15.39 8.82 7.97
C LEU A 198 15.41 8.89 9.49
N GLU A 199 15.71 10.06 10.04
CA GLU A 199 15.58 10.29 11.48
C GLU A 199 14.13 10.01 11.89
N LEU A 200 14.01 9.04 12.79
CA LEU A 200 12.78 8.51 13.35
C LEU A 200 12.21 9.58 14.28
N CYS A 201 11.33 10.45 13.77
CA CYS A 201 10.62 11.43 14.59
C CYS A 201 9.80 10.73 15.69
N ASP A 202 10.26 10.91 16.94
CA ASP A 202 9.55 10.82 18.21
C ASP A 202 8.34 9.87 18.26
N LEU A 203 8.63 8.57 18.22
CA LEU A 203 7.71 7.58 18.75
C LEU A 203 7.63 7.76 20.27
N LEU A 204 6.41 8.06 20.75
CA LEU A 204 6.01 8.05 22.17
C LEU A 204 6.59 6.80 22.87
N PRO A 205 6.91 6.86 24.18
CA PRO A 205 7.63 5.80 24.88
C PRO A 205 7.03 4.43 24.57
N GLU A 206 7.76 3.67 23.76
CA GLU A 206 7.40 2.35 23.28
C GLU A 206 7.15 1.46 24.50
N ASP A 207 5.89 1.04 24.68
CA ASP A 207 5.60 -0.07 25.57
C ASP A 207 6.18 -1.31 24.86
N PRO A 208 7.23 -1.98 25.40
CA PRO A 208 8.01 -3.02 24.71
C PRO A 208 7.21 -4.31 24.39
N LYS A 209 5.88 -4.25 24.51
CA LYS A 209 4.92 -5.32 24.34
C LYS A 209 3.94 -5.10 23.19
N SER A 210 3.92 -3.94 22.52
CA SER A 210 2.95 -3.69 21.45
C SER A 210 3.52 -4.00 20.07
N ASN A 211 3.01 -5.09 19.48
CA ASN A 211 3.44 -5.65 18.20
C ASN A 211 2.32 -5.61 17.16
N ILE A 212 1.25 -4.84 17.38
CA ILE A 212 0.06 -4.82 16.53
C ILE A 212 -0.28 -3.38 16.18
N TYR A 213 -0.27 -3.06 14.88
CA TYR A 213 -0.43 -1.70 14.35
C TYR A 213 -1.48 -1.68 13.25
N ARG A 214 -2.21 -0.55 13.13
CA ARG A 214 -3.08 -0.27 12.00
C ARG A 214 -2.64 0.98 11.26
N LEU A 215 -2.63 0.87 9.93
CA LEU A 215 -2.29 1.92 8.97
C LEU A 215 -3.58 2.47 8.36
N TYR A 216 -3.75 3.78 8.40
CA TYR A 216 -4.88 4.47 7.80
C TYR A 216 -4.44 5.32 6.64
N PHE A 217 -5.04 5.10 5.47
CA PHE A 217 -4.76 5.87 4.26
C PHE A 217 -5.90 6.84 3.94
N GLY A 218 -5.56 8.09 3.67
CA GLY A 218 -6.48 9.05 3.04
C GLY A 218 -7.29 9.95 3.99
N SER A 219 -8.22 10.71 3.41
CA SER A 219 -8.98 11.77 4.10
C SER A 219 -10.09 11.25 5.02
N SER A 220 -10.48 9.97 4.92
CA SER A 220 -11.52 9.34 5.76
C SER A 220 -11.20 9.40 7.27
N TYR A 221 -9.95 9.70 7.63
CA TYR A 221 -9.51 9.90 9.01
C TYR A 221 -9.95 11.24 9.61
N GLU A 222 -10.05 12.31 8.80
CA GLU A 222 -10.38 13.65 9.31
C GLU A 222 -11.78 13.70 9.96
N SER A 223 -12.68 12.81 9.55
CA SER A 223 -14.01 12.65 10.15
C SER A 223 -14.01 12.17 11.61
N GLU A 224 -12.95 11.56 12.13
CA GLU A 224 -12.87 11.17 13.56
C GLU A 224 -12.35 12.30 14.47
N LEU A 225 -11.54 13.23 13.95
CA LEU A 225 -10.98 14.35 14.73
C LEU A 225 -11.99 15.50 14.93
N GLY A 226 -12.96 15.65 14.04
CA GLY A 226 -13.95 16.74 14.08
C GLY A 226 -15.09 16.59 15.10
N ASN A 227 -15.22 15.44 15.78
CA ASN A 227 -16.32 15.17 16.73
C ASN A 227 -15.87 15.09 18.21
N GLY A 228 -14.61 15.39 18.52
CA GLY A 228 -14.10 15.51 19.88
C GLY A 228 -14.28 16.93 20.46
N THR A 229 -15.48 17.22 20.97
CA THR A 229 -15.76 18.26 22.00
C THR A 229 -14.97 19.57 21.94
N ALA A 230 -15.49 20.55 21.18
CA ALA A 230 -15.38 21.97 21.56
C ALA A 230 -16.54 22.31 22.52
N SER A 231 -16.47 21.79 23.74
CA SER A 231 -17.28 22.24 24.89
C SER A 231 -16.62 21.69 26.15
N GLU A 232 -15.55 22.37 26.55
CA GLU A 232 -15.15 22.61 27.94
C GLU A 232 -13.83 23.39 27.90
N MET A 233 -13.95 24.72 27.87
CA MET A 233 -13.11 25.71 28.55
C MET A 233 -13.75 27.09 28.39
#